data_AF-A0A2A6JPQ9-F1
#
_entry.id   AF-A0A2A6JPQ9-F1
#
_cell.length_a   1.000
_cell.length_b   1.000
_cell.length_c   1.000
_cell.angle_alpha   90.00
_cell.angle_beta   90.00
_cell.angle_gamma   90.00
#
_symmetry.space_group_name_H-M   'P 1'
#
loop_
_entity.id
_entity.type
_entity.pdbx_description
1 polymer ?
#
loop_
_entity_poly.entity_id
_entity_poly.type
_entity_poly.pdbx_seq_one_letter_code
_entity_poly.pdbx_strand_id
1 'polypeptide(L)'
;MPVNPKWTREETLLALDLLYQYNIRLGREHKEVIALSELLQKAPIHPPETRRNNFREPHGVAKKIDNLLLAVESNHGYGVSNADKAAVSDYPRSRKEELAALANSLRASFILRDGAEELPDDEVFVEGKWLTVRHRKRDQRLRQRLLTKLRGKELQCEMCSVSPPPIDRELQESRYEAHHRIPLAEAEHESETRVADMALLCACCHRTLHKMISRFRRWVSVAEGRSLLGLAPL
;
A
#
# COMPACT_ATOMS: atom_id res chain seq x y z
N MET A 1 7.82 34.85 -16.02
CA MET A 1 7.19 34.34 -14.77
C MET A 1 7.36 32.83 -14.70
N PRO A 2 7.79 32.25 -13.57
CA PRO A 2 8.19 30.83 -13.48
C PRO A 2 6.99 29.91 -13.56
N VAL A 3 6.91 29.04 -14.58
CA VAL A 3 5.80 28.09 -14.81
C VAL A 3 5.65 27.09 -13.66
N ASN A 4 4.45 26.51 -13.48
CA ASN A 4 4.27 25.38 -12.56
C ASN A 4 5.26 24.25 -12.90
N PRO A 5 5.71 23.49 -11.89
CA PRO A 5 6.62 22.38 -12.12
C PRO A 5 6.01 21.34 -13.06
N LYS A 6 6.89 20.66 -13.82
CA LYS A 6 6.48 19.60 -14.75
C LYS A 6 5.79 18.46 -14.00
N TRP A 7 4.90 17.75 -14.68
CA TRP A 7 4.33 16.51 -14.16
C TRP A 7 5.45 15.49 -13.91
N THR A 8 5.51 14.99 -12.70
CA THR A 8 6.36 13.86 -12.31
C THR A 8 5.78 12.55 -12.84
N ARG A 9 6.57 11.48 -12.72
CA ARG A 9 6.13 10.15 -13.14
C ARG A 9 4.98 9.68 -12.26
N GLU A 10 5.09 9.88 -10.95
CA GLU A 10 4.11 9.52 -9.94
C GLU A 10 2.75 10.19 -10.20
N GLU A 11 2.74 11.51 -10.44
CA GLU A 11 1.50 12.24 -10.77
C GLU A 11 0.89 11.77 -12.10
N THR A 12 1.75 11.43 -13.07
CA THR A 12 1.31 10.91 -14.37
C THR A 12 0.66 9.52 -14.24
N LEU A 13 1.23 8.65 -13.42
CA LEU A 13 0.71 7.30 -13.17
C LEU A 13 -0.64 7.34 -12.44
N LEU A 14 -0.83 8.26 -11.49
CA LEU A 14 -2.12 8.46 -10.81
C LEU A 14 -3.22 8.92 -11.78
N ALA A 15 -2.89 9.79 -12.73
CA ALA A 15 -3.83 10.22 -13.76
C ALA A 15 -4.13 9.10 -14.78
N LEU A 16 -3.12 8.28 -15.11
CA LEU A 16 -3.29 7.15 -16.03
C LEU A 16 -4.15 6.03 -15.41
N ASP A 17 -3.95 5.72 -14.13
CA ASP A 17 -4.81 4.79 -13.38
C ASP A 17 -6.27 5.25 -13.42
N LEU A 18 -6.51 6.53 -13.12
CA LEU A 18 -7.86 7.09 -13.16
C LEU A 18 -8.49 7.01 -14.57
N LEU A 19 -7.70 7.23 -15.62
CA LEU A 19 -8.16 7.03 -17.00
C LEU A 19 -8.58 5.57 -17.24
N TYR A 20 -7.79 4.58 -16.83
CA TYR A 20 -8.09 3.15 -17.06
C TYR A 20 -9.29 2.64 -16.26
N GLN A 21 -9.59 3.26 -15.11
CA GLN A 21 -10.79 2.93 -14.32
C GLN A 21 -12.08 3.30 -15.05
N TYR A 22 -12.12 4.47 -15.69
CA TYR A 22 -13.34 5.00 -16.31
C TYR A 22 -13.40 4.78 -17.83
N ASN A 23 -12.25 4.58 -18.49
CA ASN A 23 -12.10 4.39 -19.94
C ASN A 23 -12.79 5.47 -20.80
N ILE A 24 -13.01 6.66 -20.24
CA ILE A 24 -13.61 7.82 -20.91
C ILE A 24 -12.83 9.09 -20.54
N ARG A 25 -13.03 10.15 -21.31
CA ARG A 25 -12.60 11.49 -20.91
C ARG A 25 -13.35 11.91 -19.66
N LEU A 26 -12.63 12.46 -18.69
CA LEU A 26 -13.19 12.97 -17.45
C LEU A 26 -13.08 14.49 -17.42
N GLY A 27 -14.22 15.16 -17.35
CA GLY A 27 -14.27 16.61 -17.21
C GLY A 27 -13.79 17.09 -15.84
N ARG A 28 -13.43 18.37 -15.76
CA ARG A 28 -12.95 19.02 -14.52
C ARG A 28 -13.92 18.97 -13.34
N GLU A 29 -15.20 18.74 -13.60
CA GLU A 29 -16.28 18.66 -12.59
C GLU A 29 -16.50 17.22 -12.09
N HIS A 30 -15.82 16.24 -12.68
CA HIS A 30 -15.95 14.85 -12.27
C HIS A 30 -15.38 14.66 -10.86
N LYS A 31 -16.13 13.98 -9.98
CA LYS A 31 -15.77 13.81 -8.55
C LYS A 31 -14.37 13.24 -8.35
N GLU A 32 -13.99 12.23 -9.13
CA GLU A 32 -12.64 11.64 -9.04
C GLU A 32 -11.51 12.53 -9.57
N VAL A 33 -11.82 13.44 -10.52
CA VAL A 33 -10.84 14.42 -11.01
C VAL A 33 -10.58 15.46 -9.93
N ILE A 34 -11.63 15.88 -9.22
CA ILE A 34 -11.53 16.78 -8.06
C ILE A 34 -10.73 16.10 -6.94
N ALA A 35 -11.07 14.85 -6.60
CA ALA A 35 -10.36 14.09 -5.56
C ALA A 35 -8.86 13.90 -5.89
N LEU A 36 -8.53 13.60 -7.15
CA LEU A 36 -7.13 13.52 -7.58
C LEU A 36 -6.44 14.89 -7.51
N SER A 37 -7.12 15.97 -7.91
CA SER A 37 -6.60 17.34 -7.78
C SER A 37 -6.25 17.68 -6.33
N GLU A 38 -7.16 17.43 -5.39
CA GLU A 38 -6.96 17.67 -3.96
C GLU A 38 -5.77 16.88 -3.41
N LEU A 39 -5.65 15.61 -3.79
CA LEU A 39 -4.51 14.78 -3.40
C LEU A 39 -3.18 15.35 -3.93
N LEU A 40 -3.13 15.69 -5.22
CA LEU A 40 -1.91 16.19 -5.87
C LEU A 40 -1.49 17.56 -5.32
N GLN A 41 -2.45 18.41 -4.98
CA GLN A 41 -2.19 19.71 -4.35
C GLN A 41 -1.61 19.59 -2.95
N LYS A 42 -1.86 18.49 -2.24
CA LYS A 42 -1.31 18.20 -0.92
C LYS A 42 -0.01 17.39 -0.96
N ALA A 43 0.19 16.59 -2.02
CA ALA A 43 1.35 15.73 -2.15
C ALA A 43 2.69 16.51 -2.03
N PRO A 44 3.63 16.08 -1.17
CA PRO A 44 4.92 16.75 -0.99
C PRO A 44 5.95 16.28 -2.02
N ILE A 45 5.60 16.50 -3.29
CA ILE A 45 6.43 16.20 -4.47
C ILE A 45 7.22 17.45 -4.88
N HIS A 46 6.55 18.60 -4.84
CA HIS A 46 7.12 19.89 -5.21
C HIS A 46 7.12 20.83 -4.01
N PRO A 47 8.18 21.61 -3.76
CA PRO A 47 8.15 22.58 -2.68
C PRO A 47 7.01 23.62 -2.86
N PRO A 48 6.27 24.02 -1.81
CA PRO A 48 5.15 24.96 -1.91
C PRO A 48 5.48 26.26 -2.66
N GLU A 49 6.69 26.79 -2.51
CA GLU A 49 7.19 27.99 -3.17
C GLU A 49 7.29 27.88 -4.71
N THR A 50 7.28 26.65 -5.24
CA THR A 50 7.28 26.40 -6.69
C THR A 50 5.87 26.27 -7.27
N ARG A 51 4.83 26.21 -6.42
CA ARG A 51 3.44 25.97 -6.80
C ARG A 51 2.70 27.30 -6.99
N ARG A 52 2.07 27.48 -8.14
CA ARG A 52 1.14 28.60 -8.38
C ARG A 52 -0.25 28.27 -7.84
N ASN A 53 -1.12 29.27 -7.79
CA ASN A 53 -2.53 29.12 -7.39
C ASN A 53 -3.32 28.08 -8.20
N ASN A 54 -2.94 27.81 -9.45
CA ASN A 54 -3.56 26.79 -10.31
C ASN A 54 -2.78 25.47 -10.34
N PHE A 55 -1.88 25.24 -9.39
CA PHE A 55 -1.09 24.01 -9.31
C PHE A 55 -2.02 22.80 -9.19
N ARG A 56 -1.94 21.89 -10.17
CA ARG A 56 -2.72 20.64 -10.22
C ARG A 56 -4.23 20.83 -9.98
N GLU A 57 -4.78 22.00 -10.34
CA GLU A 57 -6.22 22.25 -10.27
C GLU A 57 -7.02 21.23 -11.11
N PRO A 58 -8.33 21.02 -10.85
CA PRO A 58 -9.12 19.99 -11.53
C PRO A 58 -9.08 20.10 -13.06
N HIS A 59 -9.03 21.33 -13.59
CA HIS A 59 -8.87 21.56 -15.02
C HIS A 59 -7.52 21.07 -15.58
N GLY A 60 -6.43 21.26 -14.84
CA GLY A 60 -5.11 20.74 -15.21
C GLY A 60 -5.04 19.22 -15.17
N VAL A 61 -5.74 18.59 -14.22
CA VAL A 61 -5.85 17.12 -14.11
C VAL A 61 -6.67 16.54 -15.25
N ALA A 62 -7.83 17.13 -15.57
CA ALA A 62 -8.65 16.73 -16.72
C ALA A 62 -7.87 16.78 -18.03
N LYS A 63 -7.14 17.90 -18.28
CA LYS A 63 -6.28 18.04 -19.45
C LYS A 63 -5.16 16.99 -19.50
N LYS A 64 -4.61 16.61 -18.35
CA LYS A 64 -3.61 15.54 -18.26
C LYS A 64 -4.21 14.19 -18.66
N ILE A 65 -5.42 13.88 -18.21
CA ILE A 65 -6.16 12.67 -18.60
C ILE A 65 -6.41 12.65 -20.11
N ASP A 66 -6.83 13.78 -20.70
CA ASP A 66 -7.01 13.88 -22.16
C ASP A 66 -5.70 13.61 -22.93
N ASN A 67 -4.58 14.17 -22.47
CA ASN A 67 -3.27 13.90 -23.07
C ASN A 67 -2.87 12.41 -22.96
N LEU A 68 -3.16 11.77 -21.83
CA LEU A 68 -2.91 10.35 -21.63
C LEU A 68 -3.84 9.47 -22.48
N LEU A 69 -5.09 9.87 -22.65
CA LEU A 69 -6.00 9.17 -23.55
C LEU A 69 -5.49 9.23 -25.00
N LEU A 70 -5.04 10.41 -25.45
CA LEU A 70 -4.37 10.54 -26.75
C LEU A 70 -3.12 9.63 -26.85
N ALA A 71 -2.33 9.53 -25.78
CA ALA A 71 -1.16 8.65 -25.72
C ALA A 71 -1.51 7.16 -25.82
N VAL A 72 -2.67 6.75 -25.29
CA VAL A 72 -3.19 5.38 -25.32
C VAL A 72 -3.81 5.04 -26.69
N GLU A 73 -4.52 6.00 -27.29
CA GLU A 73 -5.25 5.80 -28.55
C GLU A 73 -4.35 5.98 -29.80
N SER A 74 -3.32 6.82 -29.71
CA SER A 74 -2.58 7.26 -30.89
C SER A 74 -1.30 6.46 -31.12
N ASN A 75 -1.17 5.96 -32.35
CA ASN A 75 0.12 5.64 -32.98
C ASN A 75 0.84 6.92 -33.49
N HIS A 76 0.36 8.11 -33.14
CA HIS A 76 0.75 9.38 -33.74
C HIS A 76 1.20 10.39 -32.67
N GLY A 77 2.50 10.67 -32.69
CA GLY A 77 3.25 11.27 -31.59
C GLY A 77 3.16 12.78 -31.41
N TYR A 78 2.18 13.48 -32.01
CA TYR A 78 2.06 14.94 -31.93
C TYR A 78 1.21 15.36 -30.72
N GLY A 79 1.73 16.28 -29.90
CA GLY A 79 1.00 16.86 -28.76
C GLY A 79 1.08 16.09 -27.43
N VAL A 80 1.63 14.86 -27.42
CA VAL A 80 1.81 14.04 -26.22
C VAL A 80 3.25 14.11 -25.73
N SER A 81 3.45 14.36 -24.43
CA SER A 81 4.79 14.43 -23.86
C SER A 81 5.49 13.07 -23.84
N ASN A 82 6.83 13.05 -23.89
CA ASN A 82 7.60 11.79 -23.78
C ASN A 82 7.33 11.08 -22.44
N ALA A 83 7.02 11.82 -21.37
CA ALA A 83 6.67 11.25 -20.08
C ALA A 83 5.32 10.50 -20.12
N ASP A 84 4.33 11.05 -20.84
CA ASP A 84 3.03 10.38 -21.01
C ASP A 84 3.18 9.11 -21.84
N LYS A 85 3.96 9.18 -22.93
CA LYS A 85 4.27 8.00 -23.77
C LYS A 85 4.99 6.93 -22.96
N ALA A 86 5.98 7.31 -22.14
CA ALA A 86 6.71 6.37 -21.29
C ALA A 86 5.78 5.73 -20.25
N ALA A 87 4.90 6.50 -19.60
CA ALA A 87 3.94 5.95 -18.64
C ALA A 87 2.99 4.93 -19.26
N VAL A 88 2.46 5.22 -20.46
CA VAL A 88 1.60 4.30 -21.21
C VAL A 88 2.37 3.08 -21.72
N SER A 89 3.61 3.25 -22.15
CA SER A 89 4.48 2.15 -22.58
C SER A 89 4.88 1.23 -21.43
N ASP A 90 5.16 1.79 -20.25
CA ASP A 90 5.48 1.02 -19.05
C ASP A 90 4.24 0.25 -18.55
N TYR A 91 3.06 0.88 -18.64
CA TYR A 91 1.78 0.36 -18.18
C TYR A 91 0.72 0.39 -19.28
N PRO A 92 0.83 -0.50 -20.28
CA PRO A 92 -0.24 -0.68 -21.26
C PRO A 92 -1.51 -1.17 -20.57
N ARG A 93 -2.67 -1.08 -21.25
CA ARG A 93 -3.96 -1.51 -20.69
C ARG A 93 -3.97 -2.96 -20.15
N SER A 94 -3.11 -3.84 -20.68
CA SER A 94 -2.94 -5.21 -20.20
C SER A 94 -2.29 -5.32 -18.82
N ARG A 95 -1.63 -4.25 -18.34
CA ARG A 95 -1.01 -4.14 -17.01
C ARG A 95 -1.77 -3.17 -16.10
N LYS A 96 -3.07 -2.94 -16.35
CA LYS A 96 -3.87 -1.99 -15.56
C LYS A 96 -3.96 -2.37 -14.09
N GLU A 97 -3.97 -3.66 -13.75
CA GLU A 97 -4.00 -4.14 -12.38
C GLU A 97 -2.70 -3.83 -11.63
N GLU A 98 -1.56 -3.94 -12.32
CA GLU A 98 -0.25 -3.55 -11.77
C GLU A 98 -0.17 -2.03 -11.56
N LEU A 99 -0.67 -1.26 -12.53
CA LEU A 99 -0.74 0.20 -12.42
C LEU A 99 -1.64 0.62 -11.25
N ALA A 100 -2.81 0.00 -11.08
CA ALA A 100 -3.71 0.29 -9.98
C ALA A 100 -3.05 -0.01 -8.62
N ALA A 101 -2.31 -1.13 -8.51
CA ALA A 101 -1.54 -1.43 -7.30
C ALA A 101 -0.47 -0.36 -7.00
N LEU A 102 0.25 0.10 -8.02
CA LEU A 102 1.24 1.18 -7.88
C LEU A 102 0.59 2.53 -7.54
N ALA A 103 -0.53 2.88 -8.20
CA ALA A 103 -1.27 4.10 -7.93
C ALA A 103 -1.76 4.14 -6.48
N ASN A 104 -2.32 3.04 -5.98
CA ASN A 104 -2.70 2.91 -4.57
C ASN A 104 -1.50 3.09 -3.62
N SER A 105 -0.31 2.61 -4.03
CA SER A 105 0.94 2.83 -3.30
C SER A 105 1.29 4.30 -3.17
N LEU A 106 1.19 5.03 -4.28
CA LEU A 106 1.52 6.45 -4.33
C LEU A 106 0.51 7.28 -3.53
N ARG A 107 -0.79 6.97 -3.65
CA ARG A 107 -1.83 7.64 -2.85
C ARG A 107 -1.58 7.47 -1.37
N ALA A 108 -1.28 6.24 -0.92
CA ALA A 108 -0.90 5.99 0.46
C ALA A 108 0.31 6.87 0.84
N SER A 109 1.40 6.80 0.08
CA SER A 109 2.65 7.53 0.38
C SER A 109 2.50 9.05 0.51
N PHE A 110 1.58 9.67 -0.24
CA PHE A 110 1.36 11.11 -0.17
C PHE A 110 0.55 11.53 1.04
N ILE A 111 -0.37 10.67 1.49
CA ILE A 111 -1.11 10.88 2.74
C ILE A 111 -0.15 10.82 3.93
N LEU A 112 0.87 9.94 3.91
CA LEU A 112 1.86 9.81 4.99
C LEU A 112 2.75 11.05 5.15
N ARG A 113 2.95 11.81 4.08
CA ARG A 113 3.92 12.90 4.03
C ARG A 113 3.30 14.30 4.21
N ASP A 114 1.98 14.45 4.10
CA ASP A 114 1.25 15.72 4.31
C ASP A 114 0.96 16.00 5.80
N GLY A 115 1.21 15.03 6.69
CA GLY A 115 0.94 15.12 8.13
C GLY A 115 2.19 14.99 9.00
N ALA A 116 3.09 15.97 8.96
CA ALA A 116 4.16 16.09 9.97
C ALA A 116 3.63 16.64 11.32
N GLU A 117 2.49 16.13 11.78
CA GLU A 117 2.08 16.09 13.20
C GLU A 117 2.20 14.61 13.59
N GLU A 118 2.96 14.32 14.65
CA GLU A 118 3.26 13.00 15.23
C GLU A 118 2.68 11.80 14.48
N LEU A 119 3.52 11.12 13.69
CA LEU A 119 3.23 9.78 13.18
C LEU A 119 2.73 8.90 14.35
N PRO A 120 1.52 8.30 14.27
CA PRO A 120 1.30 7.05 14.97
C PRO A 120 2.26 6.04 14.32
N ASP A 121 3.10 5.39 15.12
CA ASP A 121 4.23 4.51 14.77
C ASP A 121 3.89 3.25 13.92
N ASP A 122 2.78 3.23 13.19
CA ASP A 122 2.10 1.98 12.82
C ASP A 122 1.87 1.81 11.30
N GLU A 123 2.85 2.19 10.48
CA GLU A 123 2.85 1.86 9.04
C GLU A 123 3.79 0.70 8.74
N VAL A 124 3.28 -0.50 9.04
CA VAL A 124 3.98 -1.75 8.76
C VAL A 124 3.63 -2.21 7.34
N PHE A 125 4.65 -2.24 6.49
CA PHE A 125 4.61 -2.91 5.19
C PHE A 125 4.36 -4.40 5.39
N VAL A 126 3.29 -4.90 4.79
CA VAL A 126 3.00 -6.33 4.72
C VAL A 126 2.58 -6.69 3.29
N GLU A 127 3.37 -7.58 2.66
CA GLU A 127 2.93 -8.43 1.54
C GLU A 127 2.59 -7.78 0.18
N GLY A 128 3.31 -6.74 -0.25
CA GLY A 128 3.26 -6.32 -1.67
C GLY A 128 1.90 -5.79 -2.17
N LYS A 129 0.95 -5.54 -1.26
CA LYS A 129 -0.32 -4.82 -1.47
C LYS A 129 -0.60 -3.96 -0.24
N TRP A 130 -1.32 -2.85 -0.45
CA TRP A 130 -1.64 -1.88 0.59
C TRP A 130 -2.91 -2.26 1.33
N LEU A 131 -2.88 -2.20 2.66
CA LEU A 131 -4.04 -2.45 3.52
C LEU A 131 -4.99 -1.26 3.51
N THR A 132 -6.30 -1.49 3.31
CA THR A 132 -7.35 -0.50 3.59
C THR A 132 -7.63 -0.39 5.10
N VAL A 133 -8.22 0.71 5.56
CA VAL A 133 -8.63 0.92 6.98
C VAL A 133 -9.51 -0.23 7.51
N ARG A 134 -10.30 -0.86 6.63
CA ARG A 134 -11.12 -2.02 6.96
C ARG A 134 -10.26 -3.23 7.36
N HIS A 135 -9.13 -3.46 6.68
CA HIS A 135 -8.19 -4.53 7.05
C HIS A 135 -7.53 -4.25 8.39
N ARG A 136 -7.05 -3.03 8.65
CA ARG A 136 -6.41 -2.72 9.94
C ARG A 136 -7.36 -2.94 11.12
N LYS A 137 -8.62 -2.48 11.01
CA LYS A 137 -9.64 -2.73 12.05
C LYS A 137 -9.97 -4.23 12.18
N ARG A 138 -9.93 -4.99 11.08
CA ARG A 138 -10.13 -6.45 11.07
C ARG A 138 -8.96 -7.16 11.76
N ASP A 139 -7.72 -6.79 11.45
CA ASP A 139 -6.50 -7.36 12.01
C ASP A 139 -6.35 -7.06 13.50
N GLN A 140 -6.68 -5.83 13.92
CA GLN A 140 -6.72 -5.48 15.34
C GLN A 140 -7.72 -6.35 16.12
N ARG A 141 -8.91 -6.59 15.55
CA ARG A 141 -9.92 -7.48 16.15
C ARG A 141 -9.43 -8.93 16.18
N LEU A 142 -8.77 -9.41 15.13
CA LEU A 142 -8.24 -10.76 15.06
C LEU A 142 -7.10 -10.97 16.07
N ARG A 143 -6.18 -10.01 16.18
CA ARG A 143 -5.15 -10.00 17.21
C ARG A 143 -5.77 -10.06 18.61
N GLN A 144 -6.76 -9.22 18.89
CA GLN A 144 -7.41 -9.22 20.21
C GLN A 144 -8.10 -10.56 20.52
N ARG A 145 -8.73 -11.18 19.52
CA ARG A 145 -9.33 -12.52 19.64
C ARG A 145 -8.28 -13.60 19.85
N LEU A 146 -7.14 -13.54 19.15
CA LEU A 146 -6.02 -14.45 19.32
C LEU A 146 -5.47 -14.38 20.75
N LEU A 147 -5.14 -13.19 21.23
CA LEU A 147 -4.64 -12.99 22.60
C LEU A 147 -5.66 -13.41 23.65
N THR A 148 -6.95 -13.13 23.43
CA THR A 148 -8.03 -13.60 24.31
C THR A 148 -8.07 -15.13 24.39
N LYS A 149 -7.90 -15.86 23.27
CA LYS A 149 -7.82 -17.33 23.27
C LYS A 149 -6.58 -17.89 23.99
N LEU A 150 -5.54 -17.08 24.13
CA LEU A 150 -4.30 -17.43 24.81
C LEU A 150 -4.26 -16.98 26.27
N ARG A 151 -5.35 -16.43 26.82
CA ARG A 151 -5.43 -16.12 28.25
C ARG A 151 -5.21 -17.37 29.10
N GLY A 152 -4.42 -17.24 30.16
CA GLY A 152 -4.03 -18.35 31.04
C GLY A 152 -3.02 -19.33 30.43
N LYS A 153 -2.59 -19.10 29.18
CA LYS A 153 -1.53 -19.87 28.53
C LYS A 153 -0.25 -19.06 28.44
N GLU A 154 0.89 -19.74 28.46
CA GLU A 154 2.17 -19.14 28.14
C GLU A 154 2.17 -18.62 26.70
N LEU A 155 2.66 -17.40 26.49
CA LEU A 155 2.83 -16.85 25.15
C LEU A 155 4.13 -17.36 24.57
N GLN A 156 4.10 -17.85 23.34
CA GLN A 156 5.28 -18.35 22.65
C GLN A 156 5.24 -17.94 21.18
N CYS A 157 6.39 -17.52 20.64
CA CYS A 157 6.52 -17.25 19.21
C CYS A 157 6.42 -18.55 18.42
N GLU A 158 5.50 -18.64 17.47
CA GLU A 158 5.37 -19.84 16.64
C GLU A 158 6.55 -20.06 15.68
N MET A 159 7.36 -19.03 15.40
CA MET A 159 8.55 -19.17 14.56
C MET A 159 9.84 -19.50 15.34
N CYS A 160 10.14 -18.81 16.44
CA CYS A 160 11.40 -19.07 17.18
C CYS A 160 11.22 -19.73 18.54
N SER A 161 9.98 -20.03 18.94
CA SER A 161 9.65 -20.68 20.20
C SER A 161 10.07 -19.90 21.46
N VAL A 162 10.43 -18.60 21.32
CA VAL A 162 10.75 -17.74 22.46
C VAL A 162 9.50 -17.44 23.27
N SER A 163 9.63 -17.51 24.60
CA SER A 163 8.63 -17.08 25.59
C SER A 163 9.03 -15.72 26.19
N PRO A 164 8.08 -14.89 26.67
CA PRO A 164 8.42 -13.66 27.36
C PRO A 164 8.97 -13.95 28.76
N PRO A 165 9.74 -13.02 29.38
CA PRO A 165 10.08 -13.11 30.80
C PRO A 165 8.81 -13.02 31.67
N PRO A 166 8.87 -13.44 32.96
CA PRO A 166 7.73 -13.40 33.88
C PRO A 166 7.44 -11.96 34.35
N ILE A 167 6.92 -11.14 33.43
CA ILE A 167 6.49 -9.75 33.66
C ILE A 167 4.96 -9.64 33.57
N ASP A 168 4.42 -8.45 33.79
CA ASP A 168 2.99 -8.20 33.60
C ASP A 168 2.49 -8.66 32.22
N ARG A 169 1.27 -9.20 32.15
CA ARG A 169 0.73 -9.81 30.94
C ARG A 169 0.61 -8.84 29.78
N GLU A 170 0.24 -7.57 30.03
CA GLU A 170 0.15 -6.57 28.98
C GLU A 170 1.53 -6.30 28.36
N LEU A 171 2.57 -6.24 29.21
CA LEU A 171 3.97 -6.12 28.77
C LEU A 171 4.48 -7.38 28.08
N GLN A 172 3.98 -8.57 28.43
CA GLN A 172 4.27 -9.80 27.69
C GLN A 172 3.65 -9.73 26.29
N GLU A 173 2.38 -9.33 26.19
CA GLU A 173 1.61 -9.26 24.94
C GLU A 173 2.15 -8.23 23.95
N SER A 174 2.75 -7.14 24.42
CA SER A 174 3.38 -6.11 23.57
C SER A 174 4.60 -6.63 22.79
N ARG A 175 5.20 -7.74 23.22
CA ARG A 175 6.34 -8.38 22.52
C ARG A 175 5.92 -9.19 21.31
N TYR A 176 4.61 -9.40 21.12
CA TYR A 176 4.04 -10.28 20.11
C TYR A 176 3.07 -9.57 19.17
N GLU A 177 3.12 -10.01 17.92
CA GLU A 177 2.33 -9.53 16.79
C GLU A 177 1.56 -10.70 16.19
N ALA A 178 0.39 -10.40 15.61
CA ALA A 178 -0.42 -11.39 14.91
C ALA A 178 -0.08 -11.34 13.41
N HIS A 179 0.29 -12.47 12.84
CA HIS A 179 0.65 -12.63 11.44
C HIS A 179 -0.36 -13.51 10.71
N HIS A 180 -0.78 -13.17 9.50
CA HIS A 180 -1.62 -14.06 8.70
C HIS A 180 -0.81 -15.26 8.21
N ARG A 181 -1.36 -16.47 8.27
CA ARG A 181 -0.67 -17.70 7.80
C ARG A 181 -0.75 -17.88 6.28
N ILE A 182 -1.78 -17.30 5.68
CA ILE A 182 -2.06 -17.29 4.25
C ILE A 182 -2.09 -15.85 3.75
N PRO A 183 -1.82 -15.61 2.45
CA PRO A 183 -1.95 -14.28 1.88
C PRO A 183 -3.30 -13.66 2.15
N LEU A 184 -3.33 -12.38 2.53
CA LEU A 184 -4.56 -11.64 2.77
C LEU A 184 -5.55 -11.69 1.59
N ALA A 185 -5.04 -11.68 0.35
CA ALA A 185 -5.87 -11.81 -0.84
C ALA A 185 -6.62 -13.15 -0.91
N GLU A 186 -6.01 -14.23 -0.42
CA GLU A 186 -6.63 -15.55 -0.33
C GLU A 186 -7.59 -15.62 0.87
N ALA A 187 -7.21 -14.99 2.00
CA ALA A 187 -8.06 -14.87 3.19
C ALA A 187 -9.33 -13.99 2.99
N GLU A 188 -9.41 -13.23 1.89
CA GLU A 188 -10.61 -12.46 1.52
C GLU A 188 -11.60 -13.22 0.64
N HIS A 189 -11.14 -14.23 -0.11
CA HIS A 189 -12.03 -15.06 -0.93
C HIS A 189 -12.89 -15.99 -0.06
N GLU A 190 -12.38 -16.33 1.12
CA GLU A 190 -13.18 -16.93 2.18
C GLU A 190 -13.88 -15.80 2.94
N SER A 191 -15.22 -15.82 2.95
CA SER A 191 -16.08 -14.79 3.54
C SER A 191 -15.87 -14.54 5.04
N GLU A 192 -14.98 -15.29 5.71
CA GLU A 192 -14.61 -15.13 7.12
C GLU A 192 -13.12 -15.40 7.35
N THR A 193 -12.32 -14.39 7.72
CA THR A 193 -10.98 -14.63 8.30
C THR A 193 -11.15 -15.21 9.69
N ARG A 194 -10.50 -16.34 9.97
CA ARG A 194 -10.59 -17.05 11.23
C ARG A 194 -9.37 -16.73 12.09
N VAL A 195 -9.55 -16.81 13.41
CA VAL A 195 -8.40 -16.73 14.34
C VAL A 195 -7.39 -17.86 14.10
N ALA A 196 -7.83 -18.98 13.51
CA ALA A 196 -6.96 -20.09 13.11
C ALA A 196 -5.94 -19.68 12.03
N ASP A 197 -6.28 -18.68 11.21
CA ASP A 197 -5.43 -18.18 10.14
C ASP A 197 -4.38 -17.19 10.64
N MET A 198 -4.35 -16.92 11.95
CA MET A 198 -3.37 -16.03 12.58
C MET A 198 -2.31 -16.84 13.34
N ALA A 199 -1.05 -16.43 13.18
CA ALA A 199 0.10 -16.86 13.96
C ALA A 199 0.49 -15.81 14.99
N LEU A 200 0.88 -16.23 16.19
CA LEU A 200 1.52 -15.36 17.17
C LEU A 200 3.04 -15.38 16.96
N LEU A 201 3.61 -14.26 16.52
CA LEU A 201 5.05 -14.12 16.30
C LEU A 201 5.62 -13.04 17.20
N CYS A 202 6.87 -13.19 17.66
CA CYS A 202 7.56 -12.06 18.29
C CYS A 202 7.87 -10.98 17.23
N ALA A 203 8.02 -9.73 17.66
CA ALA A 203 8.27 -8.60 16.75
C ALA A 203 9.43 -8.84 15.77
N CYS A 204 10.51 -9.45 16.25
CA CYS A 204 11.66 -9.81 15.41
C CYS A 204 11.29 -10.84 14.33
N CYS A 205 10.55 -11.88 14.71
CA CYS A 205 10.16 -12.94 13.78
C CYS A 205 9.15 -12.45 12.74
N HIS A 206 8.19 -11.63 13.17
CA HIS A 206 7.23 -11.03 12.26
C HIS A 206 7.93 -10.18 11.19
N ARG A 207 8.84 -9.29 11.62
CA ARG A 207 9.62 -8.45 10.71
C ARG A 207 10.51 -9.26 9.75
N THR A 208 11.17 -10.31 10.25
CA THR A 208 11.99 -11.19 9.42
C THR A 208 11.16 -11.91 8.37
N LEU A 209 9.99 -12.44 8.73
CA LEU A 209 9.14 -13.18 7.80
C LEU A 209 8.61 -12.27 6.68
N HIS A 210 8.18 -11.04 7.00
CA HIS A 210 7.84 -10.03 5.98
C HIS A 210 9.02 -9.67 5.08
N LYS A 211 10.23 -9.59 5.63
CA LYS A 211 11.43 -9.35 4.84
C LYS A 211 11.71 -10.50 3.87
N MET A 212 11.48 -11.76 4.28
CA MET A 212 11.59 -12.93 3.42
C MET A 212 10.56 -12.90 2.29
N ILE A 213 9.29 -12.64 2.60
CA ILE A 213 8.20 -12.53 1.61
C ILE A 213 8.54 -11.47 0.56
N SER A 214 8.98 -10.29 0.99
CA SER A 214 9.40 -9.19 0.11
C SER A 214 10.61 -9.58 -0.74
N ARG A 215 11.64 -10.20 -0.14
CA ARG A 215 12.88 -10.58 -0.82
C ARG A 215 12.66 -11.67 -1.88
N PHE A 216 11.87 -12.70 -1.56
CA PHE A 216 11.62 -13.82 -2.47
C PHE A 216 10.48 -13.56 -3.45
N ARG A 217 9.75 -12.45 -3.29
CA ARG A 217 8.60 -12.07 -4.11
C ARG A 217 7.52 -13.17 -4.18
N ARG A 218 7.36 -13.91 -3.09
CA ARG A 218 6.35 -14.95 -2.90
C ARG A 218 6.00 -15.10 -1.43
N TRP A 219 4.90 -15.77 -1.14
CA TRP A 219 4.55 -16.13 0.23
C TRP A 219 5.60 -17.04 0.85
N VAL A 220 5.87 -16.82 2.15
CA VAL A 220 6.73 -17.66 2.99
C VAL A 220 5.95 -17.96 4.24
N SER A 221 5.61 -19.23 4.44
CA SER A 221 4.88 -19.65 5.64
C SER A 221 5.75 -19.56 6.90
N VAL A 222 5.14 -19.54 8.08
CA VAL A 222 5.88 -19.61 9.35
C VAL A 222 6.80 -20.84 9.38
N ALA A 223 6.29 -22.01 8.96
CA ALA A 223 7.07 -23.25 8.91
C ALA A 223 8.28 -23.14 7.98
N GLU A 224 8.09 -22.54 6.80
CA GLU A 224 9.19 -22.30 5.87
C GLU A 224 10.21 -21.30 6.42
N GLY A 225 9.75 -20.23 7.07
CA GLY A 225 10.60 -19.27 7.76
C GLY A 225 11.47 -19.92 8.84
N ARG A 226 10.92 -20.89 9.59
CA ARG A 226 11.68 -21.70 10.55
C ARG A 226 12.80 -22.47 9.85
N SER A 227 12.48 -23.17 8.77
CA SER A 227 13.46 -23.95 8.01
C SER A 227 14.58 -23.07 7.44
N LEU A 228 14.24 -21.89 6.91
CA LEU A 228 15.22 -20.94 6.36
C LEU A 228 16.16 -20.35 7.43
N LEU A 229 15.72 -20.27 8.68
CA LEU A 229 16.54 -19.82 9.81
C LEU A 229 17.30 -20.96 10.51
N GLY A 230 17.17 -22.21 10.04
CA GLY A 230 17.79 -23.37 10.67
C GLY A 230 17.24 -23.70 12.06
N LEU A 231 15.99 -23.34 12.34
CA LEU A 231 15.32 -23.63 13.60
C LEU A 231 14.73 -25.04 13.58
N ALA A 232 14.74 -25.74 14.72
CA ALA A 232 14.15 -27.07 14.85
C ALA A 232 12.65 -27.06 14.47
N PRO A 233 12.10 -28.15 13.91
CA PRO A 233 10.67 -28.27 13.68
C PRO A 233 9.88 -28.19 15.00
N LEU A 234 8.65 -27.67 14.90
CA LEU A 234 7.68 -27.63 16.01
C LEU A 234 7.16 -29.04 16.34
#